data_AF-A0A099NTK1-F1
#
_entry.id   AF-A0A099NTK1-F1
#
_cell.length_a   1.000
_cell.length_b   1.000
_cell.length_c   1.000
_cell.angle_alpha   90.00
_cell.angle_beta   90.00
_cell.angle_gamma   90.00
#
_symmetry.space_group_name_H-M   'P 1'
#
loop_
_entity.id
_entity.type
_entity.pdbx_description
1 polymer ?
#
loop_
_entity_poly.entity_id
_entity_poly.type
_entity_poly.pdbx_seq_one_letter_code
_entity_poly.pdbx_strand_id
1 'polypeptide(L)'
;ISKGSYPYPPETYNNVFSQLSAIVDGEVPELEPGSYSEEARDFVRQCLNKNPDKRPTYDQLLSHRWLQMYPDEEGERILSGFVENAQKNHQESRNKSQRVVPALHSGMPV
;
A
#
# COMPACT_ATOMS: atom_id res chain seq x y z
N ILE A 1 -0.54 2.20 -1.05
CA ILE A 1 -0.10 0.87 -0.57
C ILE A 1 0.93 0.21 -1.49
N SER A 2 0.74 0.22 -2.81
CA SER A 2 1.64 -0.42 -3.79
C SER A 2 3.11 0.01 -3.68
N LYS A 3 3.39 1.32 -3.64
CA LYS A 3 4.75 1.87 -3.47
C LYS A 3 5.27 1.81 -2.02
N GLY A 4 4.43 1.44 -1.04
CA GLY A 4 4.75 1.53 0.39
C GLY A 4 4.93 2.95 0.94
N SER A 5 4.74 3.99 0.13
CA SER A 5 4.83 5.40 0.51
C SER A 5 3.75 6.24 -0.17
N TYR A 6 3.49 7.43 0.38
CA TYR A 6 2.62 8.43 -0.25
C TYR A 6 3.27 8.91 -1.57
N PRO A 7 2.49 9.14 -2.65
CA PRO A 7 3.08 9.20 -3.98
C PRO A 7 3.62 10.59 -4.37
N TYR A 8 3.25 11.66 -3.65
CA TYR A 8 3.78 13.00 -3.87
C TYR A 8 5.10 13.21 -3.11
N PRO A 9 5.90 14.23 -3.45
CA PRO A 9 7.23 14.38 -2.88
C PRO A 9 7.23 14.63 -1.36
N PRO A 10 8.19 14.06 -0.58
CA PRO A 10 8.25 14.19 0.88
C PRO A 10 8.24 15.63 1.41
N GLU A 11 8.85 16.55 0.69
CA GLU A 11 8.88 17.98 0.98
C GLU A 11 7.48 18.61 1.02
N THR A 12 6.46 17.97 0.42
CA THR A 12 5.07 18.44 0.46
C THR A 12 4.33 18.00 1.73
N TYR A 13 4.89 17.11 2.54
CA TYR A 13 4.17 16.46 3.65
C TYR A 13 3.96 17.39 4.85
N ASN A 14 4.85 18.36 5.01
CA ASN A 14 4.90 19.22 6.19
C ASN A 14 3.92 20.41 6.11
N ASN A 15 3.34 20.67 4.93
CA ASN A 15 2.44 21.80 4.71
C ASN A 15 1.28 21.41 3.80
N VAL A 16 0.05 21.53 4.31
CA VAL A 16 -1.16 21.15 3.57
C VAL A 16 -1.31 21.93 2.25
N PHE A 17 -0.88 23.20 2.20
CA PHE A 17 -0.95 23.99 0.97
C PHE A 17 0.04 23.47 -0.09
N SER A 18 1.24 23.07 0.32
CA SER A 18 2.22 22.45 -0.57
C SER A 18 1.71 21.12 -1.12
N GLN A 19 1.01 20.33 -0.29
CA GLN A 19 0.38 19.08 -0.71
C GLN A 19 -0.77 19.31 -1.69
N LEU A 20 -1.64 20.30 -1.42
CA LEU A 20 -2.73 20.66 -2.33
C LEU A 20 -2.21 21.15 -3.68
N SER A 21 -1.17 21.99 -3.70
CA SER A 21 -0.55 22.41 -4.97
C SER A 21 0.08 21.23 -5.71
N ALA A 22 0.73 20.29 -5.02
CA ALA A 22 1.24 19.08 -5.67
C ALA A 22 0.13 18.20 -6.29
N ILE A 23 -1.04 18.13 -5.66
CA ILE A 23 -2.21 17.40 -6.20
C ILE A 23 -2.81 18.13 -7.41
N VAL A 24 -3.00 19.44 -7.30
CA VAL A 24 -3.68 20.25 -8.32
C VAL A 24 -2.77 20.50 -9.53
N ASP A 25 -1.52 20.91 -9.29
CA ASP A 25 -0.60 21.41 -10.30
C ASP A 25 0.45 20.37 -10.71
N GLY A 26 0.85 19.48 -9.79
CA GLY A 26 1.91 18.50 -10.02
C GLY A 26 1.52 17.34 -10.95
N GLU A 27 2.51 16.52 -11.31
CA GLU A 27 2.28 15.33 -12.13
C GLU A 27 1.35 14.31 -11.43
N VAL A 28 0.52 13.63 -12.23
CA VAL A 28 -0.38 12.60 -11.70
C VAL A 28 0.47 11.39 -11.29
N PRO A 29 0.30 10.87 -10.07
CA PRO A 29 1.07 9.70 -9.66
C PRO A 29 0.60 8.45 -10.42
N GLU A 30 1.56 7.71 -10.96
CA GLU A 30 1.31 6.47 -11.70
C GLU A 30 1.98 5.26 -11.04
N LEU A 31 1.51 4.06 -11.39
CA LEU A 31 2.19 2.82 -11.06
C LEU A 31 3.41 2.60 -11.98
N GLU A 32 4.51 2.13 -11.39
CA GLU A 32 5.78 1.91 -12.09
C GLU A 32 5.64 0.88 -13.24
N PRO A 33 6.09 1.22 -14.46
CA PRO A 33 6.12 0.27 -15.57
C PRO A 33 6.99 -0.95 -15.26
N GLY A 34 6.58 -2.12 -15.73
CA GLY A 34 7.34 -3.37 -15.57
C GLY A 34 7.21 -4.05 -14.20
N SER A 35 6.82 -3.32 -13.16
CA SER A 35 6.53 -3.90 -11.83
C SER A 35 5.05 -4.29 -11.66
N TYR A 36 4.16 -3.70 -12.46
CA TYR A 36 2.72 -3.95 -12.44
C TYR A 36 2.20 -4.25 -13.84
N SER A 37 1.14 -5.04 -13.94
CA SER A 37 0.49 -5.34 -15.23
C SER A 37 -0.05 -4.07 -15.89
N GLU A 38 -0.16 -4.08 -17.21
CA GLU A 38 -0.70 -2.94 -17.96
C GLU A 38 -2.13 -2.62 -17.54
N GLU A 39 -2.95 -3.64 -17.26
CA GLU A 39 -4.31 -3.50 -16.77
C GLU A 39 -4.37 -2.83 -15.40
N ALA A 40 -3.46 -3.17 -14.48
CA ALA A 40 -3.40 -2.54 -13.15
C ALA A 40 -3.03 -1.06 -13.26
N ARG A 41 -2.03 -0.76 -14.10
CA ARG A 41 -1.57 0.61 -14.36
C ARG A 41 -2.68 1.44 -14.99
N ASP A 42 -3.43 0.86 -15.93
CA ASP A 42 -4.56 1.53 -16.57
C ASP A 42 -5.70 1.80 -15.59
N PHE A 43 -6.08 0.83 -14.77
CA PHE A 43 -7.09 1.02 -13.74
C PHE A 43 -6.76 2.18 -12.80
N VAL A 44 -5.52 2.23 -12.28
CA VAL A 44 -5.08 3.31 -11.38
C VAL A 44 -5.05 4.66 -12.10
N ARG A 45 -4.59 4.70 -13.36
CA ARG A 45 -4.58 5.94 -14.16
C ARG A 45 -5.99 6.49 -14.37
N GLN A 46 -6.98 5.64 -14.64
CA GLN A 46 -8.37 6.05 -14.79
C GLN A 46 -8.93 6.63 -13.49
N CYS A 47 -8.65 6.00 -12.34
CA CYS A 47 -9.06 6.49 -11.02
C CYS A 47 -8.47 7.87 -10.68
N LEU A 48 -7.24 8.14 -11.12
CA LEU A 48 -6.48 9.36 -10.79
C LEU A 48 -6.58 10.44 -11.87
N ASN A 49 -7.56 10.36 -12.78
CA ASN A 49 -7.74 11.39 -13.79
C ASN A 49 -8.09 12.75 -13.15
N LYS A 50 -7.27 13.77 -13.41
CA LYS A 50 -7.49 15.13 -12.89
C LYS A 50 -8.82 15.73 -13.34
N ASN A 51 -9.28 15.40 -14.55
CA ASN A 51 -10.58 15.85 -15.00
C ASN A 51 -11.67 14.93 -14.39
N PRO A 52 -12.54 15.44 -13.50
CA PRO A 52 -13.61 14.64 -12.89
C PRO A 52 -14.56 14.02 -13.91
N ASP A 53 -14.85 14.70 -15.02
CA ASP A 53 -15.79 14.22 -16.04
C ASP A 53 -15.22 13.03 -16.83
N LYS A 54 -13.90 12.83 -16.76
CA LYS A 54 -13.21 11.69 -17.38
C LYS A 54 -13.00 10.53 -16.40
N ARG A 55 -13.35 10.68 -15.12
CA ARG A 55 -13.23 9.59 -14.15
C ARG A 55 -14.39 8.61 -14.35
N PRO A 56 -14.12 7.31 -14.52
CA PRO A 56 -15.18 6.32 -14.65
C PRO A 56 -16.01 6.23 -13.37
N THR A 57 -17.29 5.92 -13.55
CA THR A 57 -18.20 5.56 -12.47
C THR A 57 -17.79 4.23 -11.82
N TYR A 58 -18.34 3.92 -10.64
CA TYR A 58 -18.07 2.64 -9.99
C TYR A 58 -18.46 1.44 -10.84
N ASP A 59 -19.60 1.48 -11.54
CA ASP A 59 -20.05 0.38 -12.41
C ASP A 59 -19.06 0.14 -13.57
N GLN A 60 -18.51 1.21 -14.14
CA GLN A 60 -17.47 1.13 -15.16
C GLN A 60 -16.16 0.58 -14.59
N LEU A 61 -15.77 1.01 -13.39
CA LEU A 61 -14.57 0.50 -12.70
C LEU A 61 -14.70 -0.97 -12.35
N LEU A 62 -15.84 -1.42 -11.83
CA LEU A 62 -16.13 -2.82 -11.54
C LEU A 62 -16.06 -3.69 -12.79
N SER A 63 -16.47 -3.14 -13.94
CA SER A 63 -16.36 -3.79 -15.25
C SER A 63 -14.96 -3.75 -15.86
N HIS A 64 -13.99 -3.08 -15.22
CA HIS A 64 -12.64 -2.95 -15.75
C HIS A 64 -11.91 -4.28 -15.74
N ARG A 65 -11.18 -4.58 -16.82
CA ARG A 65 -10.48 -5.87 -17.02
C ARG A 65 -9.65 -6.29 -15.81
N TRP A 66 -8.92 -5.35 -15.19
CA TRP A 66 -8.09 -5.61 -14.02
C TRP A 66 -8.85 -6.24 -12.85
N LEU A 67 -10.05 -5.74 -12.53
CA LEU A 67 -10.88 -6.30 -11.45
C LEU A 67 -11.53 -7.63 -11.85
N GLN A 68 -11.71 -7.86 -13.15
CA GLN A 68 -12.28 -9.09 -13.69
C GLN A 68 -11.22 -10.21 -13.91
N MET A 69 -9.93 -9.96 -13.63
CA MET A 69 -8.86 -10.94 -13.87
C MET A 69 -8.91 -12.15 -12.93
N TYR A 70 -9.43 -11.97 -11.72
CA TYR A 70 -9.44 -12.99 -10.68
C TYR A 70 -10.82 -13.08 -10.04
N PRO A 71 -11.37 -14.29 -9.83
CA PRO A 71 -12.57 -14.46 -9.05
C PRO A 71 -12.39 -13.98 -7.61
N ASP A 72 -13.44 -13.41 -7.02
CA ASP A 72 -13.41 -12.92 -5.63
C ASP A 72 -12.97 -14.01 -4.64
N GLU A 73 -13.50 -15.22 -4.78
CA GLU A 73 -13.14 -16.37 -3.93
C GLU A 73 -11.64 -16.70 -3.97
N GLU A 74 -11.02 -16.55 -5.13
CA GLU A 74 -9.58 -16.77 -5.28
C GLU A 74 -8.79 -15.65 -4.60
N GLY A 75 -9.21 -14.39 -4.80
CA GLY A 75 -8.62 -13.23 -4.15
C GLY A 75 -8.69 -13.31 -2.63
N GLU A 76 -9.85 -13.65 -2.07
CA GLU A 76 -10.05 -13.84 -0.63
C GLU A 76 -9.13 -14.90 -0.05
N ARG A 77 -9.05 -16.07 -0.71
CA ARG A 77 -8.18 -17.17 -0.28
C ARG A 77 -6.70 -16.77 -0.32
N ILE A 78 -6.27 -16.03 -1.33
CA ILE A 78 -4.89 -15.54 -1.44
C ILE A 78 -4.60 -14.54 -0.32
N LEU A 79 -5.48 -13.55 -0.12
CA LEU A 79 -5.31 -12.53 0.92
C LEU A 79 -5.30 -13.15 2.33
N SER A 80 -6.21 -14.08 2.63
CA SER A 80 -6.24 -14.72 3.95
C SER A 80 -4.91 -15.42 4.26
N GLY A 81 -4.37 -16.17 3.31
CA GLY A 81 -3.07 -16.83 3.45
C GLY A 81 -1.93 -15.84 3.69
N PHE A 82 -1.90 -14.70 2.99
CA PHE A 82 -0.90 -13.65 3.24
C PHE A 82 -1.00 -13.07 4.65
N VAL A 83 -2.22 -12.75 5.10
CA VAL A 83 -2.47 -12.16 6.43
C VAL A 83 -2.05 -13.12 7.53
N GLU A 84 -2.44 -14.40 7.45
CA GLU A 84 -2.06 -15.41 8.43
C GLU A 84 -0.54 -15.58 8.54
N ASN A 85 0.16 -15.62 7.40
CA ASN A 85 1.61 -15.72 7.37
C ASN A 85 2.28 -14.48 7.96
N ALA A 86 1.79 -13.29 7.65
CA ALA A 86 2.29 -12.05 8.23
C ALA A 86 2.13 -12.01 9.76
N GLN A 87 0.99 -12.48 10.27
CA GLN A 87 0.72 -12.56 11.71
C GLN A 87 1.65 -13.55 12.43
N LYS A 88 1.86 -14.76 11.87
CA LYS A 88 2.78 -15.76 12.41
C LYS A 88 4.22 -15.21 12.47
N ASN A 89 4.70 -14.63 11.37
CA ASN A 89 6.04 -14.04 11.31
C ASN A 89 6.23 -12.93 12.36
N HIS A 90 5.19 -12.10 12.56
CA HIS A 90 5.23 -11.03 13.57
C HIS A 90 5.29 -11.59 15.00
N GLN A 91 4.52 -12.65 15.31
CA GLN A 91 4.54 -13.32 16.61
C GLN A 91 5.88 -14.01 16.89
N GLU A 92 6.45 -14.71 15.91
CA GLU A 92 7.76 -15.34 16.02
C GLU A 92 8.87 -14.30 16.25
N SER A 93 8.84 -13.20 15.51
CA SER A 93 9.78 -12.08 15.67
C SER A 93 9.72 -11.49 17.09
N ARG A 94 8.50 -11.28 17.62
CA ARG A 94 8.28 -10.82 19.00
C ARG A 94 8.78 -11.81 20.04
N ASN A 95 8.46 -13.09 19.88
CA ASN A 95 8.87 -14.15 20.81
C ASN A 95 10.40 -14.32 20.83
N LYS A 96 11.06 -14.20 19.68
CA LYS A 96 12.53 -14.22 19.58
C LYS A 96 13.15 -13.00 20.27
N SER A 97 12.60 -11.81 20.06
CA SER A 97 13.10 -10.59 20.72
C SER A 97 12.98 -10.64 22.25
N GLN A 98 11.94 -11.29 22.79
CA GLN A 98 11.76 -11.48 24.24
C GLN A 98 12.72 -12.51 24.85
N ARG A 99 13.24 -13.47 24.07
CA ARG A 99 14.21 -14.47 24.55
C ARG A 99 15.66 -13.98 24.55
N VAL A 100 15.96 -12.90 23.84
CA VAL A 100 17.34 -12.42 23.61
C VAL A 100 17.76 -11.34 24.61
N VAL A 101 16.85 -10.82 25.46
CA VAL A 101 17.24 -9.99 26.62
C VAL A 101 17.80 -10.89 27.74
N PRO A 102 19.10 -10.82 28.09
CA PRO A 102 19.64 -11.59 29.21
C PRO A 102 19.07 -11.05 30.53
N ALA A 103 18.86 -11.92 31.51
CA ALA A 103 18.58 -11.52 32.89
C ALA A 103 19.82 -10.80 33.46
N LEU A 104 19.88 -9.48 33.27
CA LEU A 104 21.05 -8.67 33.61
C LEU A 104 21.11 -8.46 35.14
N HIS A 105 22.09 -9.12 35.76
CA HIS A 105 22.65 -8.94 37.11
C HIS A 105 21.88 -8.05 38.11
N SER A 106 21.13 -8.66 39.03
CA SER A 106 20.65 -7.96 40.24
C SER A 106 21.43 -8.42 41.49
N GLY A 107 22.75 -8.47 41.38
CA GLY A 107 23.70 -8.50 42.50
C GLY A 107 24.88 -7.66 42.05
N MET A 108 25.29 -6.60 42.75
CA MET A 108 25.86 -6.60 44.10
C MET A 108 25.57 -5.25 44.79
N PRO A 109 25.29 -5.19 46.10
CA PRO A 109 25.48 -3.96 46.86
C PRO A 109 26.99 -3.75 47.14
N VAL A 110 27.39 -2.47 47.10
CA VAL A 110 28.72 -1.96 47.47
C VAL A 110 29.02 -2.11 48.96
#